data_AF-B6QJ14-F1
#
_entry.id   AF-B6QJ14-F1
#
_cell.length_a   1.000
_cell.length_b   1.000
_cell.length_c   1.000
_cell.angle_alpha   90.00
_cell.angle_beta   90.00
_cell.angle_gamma   90.00
#
_symmetry.space_group_name_H-M   'P 1'
#
loop_
_entity.id
_entity.type
_entity.pdbx_description
1 polymer ?
#
loop_
_entity_poly.entity_id
_entity_poly.type
_entity_poly.pdbx_seq_one_letter_code
_entity_poly.pdbx_strand_id
1 'polypeptide(L)'
;MTREVTILHPKELLFKPELKRVGNLGGLRLLDRLDRLEERQVDIQTELQNQRLEFDKQRSLYKKTEDELKRQRDLLEPFRLQILSIRATELEKLSPHFDSEARFQRNAMVHGGNVRVDLQALDYLEACREFARLQNAKMGFQSLYGRPVDELRFKIADAPQEIVGILNRRATLETMHKWKLVAKEERLAWIALCDRLIGTWSQSAYEVARSSSDAHKEAIKAEYDQLCQWMSDKTEILKQRRNK
;
A
#
# COMPACT_ATOMS: atom_id res chain seq x y z
N MET A 1 -95.86 -23.60 -25.28
CA MET A 1 -94.51 -23.15 -24.86
C MET A 1 -94.65 -22.35 -23.59
N THR A 2 -94.64 -23.03 -22.44
CA THR A 2 -94.71 -22.43 -21.10
C THR A 2 -93.30 -22.07 -20.67
N ARG A 3 -93.02 -20.78 -20.47
CA ARG A 3 -91.76 -20.31 -19.89
C ARG A 3 -91.78 -20.59 -18.39
N GLU A 4 -90.90 -21.46 -17.91
CA GLU A 4 -90.60 -21.57 -16.49
C GLU A 4 -89.98 -20.25 -16.02
N VAL A 5 -90.70 -19.53 -15.16
CA VAL A 5 -90.15 -18.39 -14.43
C VAL A 5 -89.46 -18.97 -13.18
N THR A 6 -88.15 -19.14 -13.25
CA THR A 6 -87.34 -19.48 -12.09
C THR A 6 -87.32 -18.27 -11.14
N ILE A 7 -88.11 -18.31 -10.08
CA ILE A 7 -88.07 -17.31 -9.01
C ILE A 7 -86.76 -17.52 -8.25
N LEU A 8 -85.79 -16.64 -8.47
CA LEU A 8 -84.55 -16.61 -7.70
C LEU A 8 -84.89 -16.25 -6.25
N HIS A 9 -84.85 -17.22 -5.35
CA HIS A 9 -84.96 -16.95 -3.92
C HIS A 9 -83.80 -16.05 -3.47
N PRO A 10 -84.07 -14.93 -2.78
CA PRO A 10 -83.02 -14.05 -2.30
C PRO A 10 -82.15 -14.81 -1.29
N LYS A 11 -80.86 -14.96 -1.60
CA LYS A 11 -79.87 -15.48 -0.65
C LYS A 11 -79.83 -14.57 0.57
N GLU A 12 -79.75 -15.15 1.78
CA GLU A 12 -79.72 -14.41 3.04
C GLU A 12 -78.72 -13.25 2.99
N LEU A 13 -79.23 -12.05 3.24
CA LEU A 13 -78.45 -10.84 3.39
C LEU A 13 -77.91 -10.80 4.81
N LEU A 14 -76.58 -10.73 4.94
CA LEU A 14 -75.91 -10.61 6.21
C LEU A 14 -75.44 -9.17 6.37
N PHE A 15 -75.78 -8.59 7.52
CA PHE A 15 -75.25 -7.30 7.94
C PHE A 15 -74.17 -7.53 8.99
N LYS A 16 -72.94 -7.08 8.70
CA LYS A 16 -71.83 -7.04 9.67
C LYS A 16 -71.68 -5.58 10.13
N PRO A 17 -72.42 -5.13 11.17
CA PRO A 17 -72.44 -3.74 11.61
C PRO A 17 -71.06 -3.22 12.05
N GLU A 18 -70.25 -4.08 12.66
CA GLU A 18 -68.88 -3.78 13.11
C GLU A 18 -67.96 -3.36 11.97
N LEU A 19 -68.19 -3.91 10.78
CA LEU A 19 -67.43 -3.60 9.55
C LEU A 19 -68.19 -2.64 8.63
N LYS A 20 -69.41 -2.20 9.01
CA LYS A 20 -70.32 -1.39 8.19
C LYS A 20 -70.57 -1.99 6.78
N ARG A 21 -70.66 -3.32 6.66
CA ARG A 21 -70.83 -4.05 5.37
C ARG A 21 -72.19 -4.77 5.31
N VAL A 22 -72.90 -4.65 4.19
CA VAL A 22 -74.12 -5.41 3.85
C VAL A 22 -73.85 -6.24 2.59
N GLY A 23 -74.16 -7.53 2.61
CA GLY A 23 -74.07 -8.35 1.41
C GLY A 23 -74.52 -9.78 1.62
N ASN A 24 -74.60 -10.56 0.54
CA ASN A 24 -74.78 -12.00 0.67
C ASN A 24 -73.47 -12.65 1.18
N LEU A 25 -73.59 -13.83 1.81
CA LEU A 25 -72.45 -14.53 2.42
C LEU A 25 -71.27 -14.75 1.45
N GLY A 26 -71.56 -15.00 0.16
CA GLY A 26 -70.53 -15.17 -0.87
C GLY A 26 -69.74 -13.89 -1.13
N GLY A 27 -70.43 -12.75 -1.27
CA GLY A 27 -69.82 -11.44 -1.46
C GLY A 27 -69.01 -10.97 -0.26
N LEU A 28 -69.51 -11.19 0.97
CA LEU A 28 -68.75 -10.88 2.19
C LEU A 28 -67.47 -11.71 2.30
N ARG A 29 -67.52 -13.02 1.98
CA ARG A 29 -66.31 -13.88 1.94
C ARG A 29 -65.32 -13.46 0.87
N LEU A 30 -65.79 -12.92 -0.26
CA LEU A 30 -64.93 -12.40 -1.32
C LEU A 30 -64.21 -11.13 -0.85
N LEU A 31 -64.91 -10.20 -0.20
CA LEU A 31 -64.30 -9.00 0.38
C LEU A 31 -63.27 -9.36 1.45
N ASP A 32 -63.60 -10.28 2.37
CA ASP A 32 -62.65 -10.76 3.38
C ASP A 32 -61.40 -11.42 2.75
N ARG A 33 -61.52 -12.00 1.54
CA ARG A 33 -60.38 -12.53 0.78
C ARG A 33 -59.57 -11.44 0.09
N LEU A 34 -60.22 -10.40 -0.43
CA LEU A 34 -59.55 -9.27 -1.07
C LEU A 34 -58.73 -8.48 -0.05
N ASP A 35 -59.30 -8.20 1.13
CA ASP A 35 -58.59 -7.53 2.23
C ASP A 35 -57.31 -8.30 2.61
N ARG A 36 -57.40 -9.63 2.74
CA ARG A 36 -56.23 -10.50 3.02
C ARG A 36 -55.20 -10.53 1.89
N LEU A 37 -55.62 -10.37 0.64
CA LEU A 37 -54.71 -10.33 -0.50
C LEU A 37 -53.98 -8.98 -0.55
N GLU A 38 -54.68 -7.89 -0.22
CA GLU A 38 -54.09 -6.56 -0.12
C GLU A 38 -53.06 -6.48 1.01
N GLU A 39 -53.39 -7.01 2.20
CA GLU A 39 -52.43 -7.15 3.31
C GLU A 39 -51.18 -7.94 2.88
N ARG A 40 -51.36 -9.11 2.27
CA ARG A 40 -50.23 -9.91 1.74
C ARG A 40 -49.42 -9.17 0.68
N GLN A 41 -50.07 -8.35 -0.15
CA GLN A 41 -49.37 -7.57 -1.17
C GLN A 41 -48.47 -6.52 -0.54
N VAL A 42 -48.94 -5.84 0.51
CA VAL A 42 -48.13 -4.88 1.28
C VAL A 42 -46.97 -5.58 1.99
N ASP A 43 -47.20 -6.73 2.60
CA ASP A 43 -46.15 -7.52 3.25
C ASP A 43 -45.05 -7.93 2.26
N ILE A 44 -45.44 -8.47 1.10
CA ILE A 44 -44.49 -8.87 0.04
C ILE A 44 -43.71 -7.66 -0.48
N GLN A 45 -44.35 -6.51 -0.69
CA GLN A 45 -43.67 -5.30 -1.13
C GLN A 45 -42.64 -4.82 -0.10
N THR A 46 -42.98 -4.89 1.18
CA THR A 46 -42.08 -4.52 2.29
C THR A 46 -40.89 -5.48 2.35
N GLU A 47 -41.13 -6.78 2.23
CA GLU A 47 -40.07 -7.79 2.23
C GLU A 47 -39.13 -7.62 1.02
N LEU A 48 -39.67 -7.38 -0.17
CA LEU A 48 -38.86 -7.10 -1.37
C LEU A 48 -38.01 -5.83 -1.22
N GLN A 49 -38.55 -4.78 -0.58
CA GLN A 49 -37.79 -3.56 -0.33
C GLN A 49 -36.65 -3.81 0.67
N ASN A 50 -36.90 -4.57 1.72
CA ASN A 50 -35.87 -4.95 2.70
C ASN A 50 -34.78 -5.81 2.05
N GLN A 51 -35.16 -6.81 1.25
CA GLN A 51 -34.20 -7.63 0.51
C GLN A 51 -33.35 -6.80 -0.45
N ARG A 52 -33.92 -5.83 -1.17
CA ARG A 52 -33.15 -4.92 -2.04
C ARG A 52 -32.12 -4.11 -1.26
N LEU A 53 -32.51 -3.56 -0.10
CA LEU A 53 -31.60 -2.84 0.77
C LEU A 53 -30.46 -3.72 1.29
N GLU A 54 -30.73 -4.98 1.62
CA GLU A 54 -29.71 -5.94 2.02
C GLU A 54 -28.76 -6.28 0.88
N PHE A 55 -29.29 -6.53 -0.33
CA PHE A 55 -28.48 -6.76 -1.53
C PHE A 55 -27.57 -5.57 -1.85
N ASP A 56 -28.06 -4.34 -1.74
CA ASP A 56 -27.26 -3.13 -1.98
C ASP A 56 -26.14 -2.98 -0.93
N LYS A 57 -26.44 -3.28 0.34
CA LYS A 57 -25.43 -3.32 1.41
C LYS A 57 -24.36 -4.36 1.15
N GLN A 58 -24.76 -5.59 0.78
CA GLN A 58 -23.83 -6.67 0.45
C GLN A 58 -22.96 -6.30 -0.75
N ARG A 59 -23.54 -5.73 -1.80
CA ARG A 59 -22.82 -5.28 -2.99
C ARG A 59 -21.79 -4.20 -2.66
N SER A 60 -22.17 -3.23 -1.82
CA SER A 60 -21.24 -2.19 -1.34
C SER A 60 -20.11 -2.80 -0.52
N LEU A 61 -20.40 -3.76 0.35
CA LEU A 61 -19.36 -4.43 1.15
C LEU A 61 -18.40 -5.21 0.26
N TYR A 62 -18.93 -5.98 -0.69
CA TYR A 62 -18.13 -6.77 -1.64
C TYR A 62 -17.18 -5.89 -2.44
N LYS A 63 -17.68 -4.75 -2.95
CA LYS A 63 -16.86 -3.79 -3.68
C LYS A 63 -15.73 -3.22 -2.81
N LYS A 64 -16.03 -2.85 -1.56
CA LYS A 64 -15.00 -2.36 -0.61
C LYS A 64 -13.93 -3.43 -0.33
N THR A 65 -14.33 -4.69 -0.16
CA THR A 65 -13.39 -5.78 0.05
C THR A 65 -12.54 -6.07 -1.18
N GLU A 66 -13.12 -5.98 -2.38
CA GLU A 66 -12.40 -6.15 -3.64
C GLU A 66 -11.37 -5.03 -3.85
N ASP A 67 -11.76 -3.77 -3.60
CA ASP A 67 -10.87 -2.62 -3.68
C ASP A 67 -9.70 -2.73 -2.68
N GLU A 68 -9.96 -3.20 -1.46
CA GLU A 68 -8.91 -3.42 -0.45
C GLU A 68 -7.97 -4.57 -0.82
N LEU A 69 -8.50 -5.69 -1.30
CA LEU A 69 -7.68 -6.80 -1.80
C LEU A 69 -6.80 -6.39 -2.97
N LYS A 70 -7.33 -5.55 -3.87
CA LYS A 70 -6.55 -5.00 -4.97
C LYS A 70 -5.42 -4.12 -4.46
N ARG A 71 -5.69 -3.20 -3.53
CA ARG A 71 -4.65 -2.37 -2.89
C ARG A 71 -3.57 -3.20 -2.23
N GLN A 72 -3.94 -4.23 -1.48
CA GLN A 72 -2.98 -5.14 -0.86
C GLN A 72 -2.14 -5.88 -1.88
N ARG A 73 -2.74 -6.36 -2.98
CA ARG A 73 -2.00 -6.99 -4.07
C ARG A 73 -1.01 -6.01 -4.71
N ASP A 74 -1.47 -4.80 -5.03
CA ASP A 74 -0.63 -3.76 -5.64
C ASP A 74 0.53 -3.34 -4.71
N LEU A 75 0.31 -3.35 -3.38
CA LEU A 75 1.36 -3.13 -2.37
C LEU A 75 2.36 -4.29 -2.29
N LEU A 76 1.91 -5.54 -2.45
CA LEU A 76 2.75 -6.74 -2.32
C LEU A 76 3.50 -7.09 -3.61
N GLU A 77 3.01 -6.68 -4.77
CA GLU A 77 3.62 -7.02 -6.07
C GLU A 77 5.10 -6.58 -6.18
N PRO A 78 5.50 -5.37 -5.75
CA PRO A 78 6.91 -4.99 -5.74
C PRO A 78 7.80 -5.91 -4.89
N PHE A 79 7.31 -6.34 -3.71
CA PHE A 79 8.04 -7.27 -2.84
C PHE A 79 8.16 -8.64 -3.49
N ARG A 80 7.09 -9.13 -4.13
CA ARG A 80 7.11 -10.37 -4.89
C ARG A 80 8.16 -10.31 -6.00
N LEU A 81 8.19 -9.22 -6.77
CA LEU A 81 9.17 -9.01 -7.84
C LEU A 81 10.61 -8.98 -7.30
N GLN A 82 10.84 -8.35 -6.14
CA GLN A 82 12.15 -8.37 -5.48
C GLN A 82 12.58 -9.78 -5.09
N ILE A 83 11.70 -10.57 -4.44
CA ILE A 83 11.99 -11.95 -4.07
C ILE A 83 12.29 -12.80 -5.32
N LEU A 84 11.47 -12.67 -6.38
CA LEU A 84 11.70 -13.37 -7.63
C LEU A 84 13.04 -12.98 -8.26
N SER A 85 13.41 -11.70 -8.24
CA SER A 85 14.72 -11.22 -8.70
C SER A 85 15.87 -11.83 -7.90
N ILE A 86 15.76 -11.90 -6.57
CA ILE A 86 16.74 -12.57 -5.70
C ILE A 86 16.85 -14.05 -6.08
N ARG A 87 15.72 -14.75 -6.24
CA ARG A 87 15.72 -16.18 -6.60
C ARG A 87 16.28 -16.45 -7.99
N ALA A 88 15.95 -15.63 -8.98
CA ALA A 88 16.55 -15.69 -10.32
C ALA A 88 18.08 -15.57 -10.24
N THR A 89 18.58 -14.71 -9.35
CA THR A 89 20.03 -14.56 -9.10
C THR A 89 20.68 -15.81 -8.55
N GLU A 90 20.08 -16.44 -7.54
CA GLU A 90 20.63 -17.67 -6.98
C GLU A 90 20.67 -18.80 -8.02
N LEU A 91 19.69 -18.84 -8.94
CA LEU A 91 19.68 -19.80 -10.05
C LEU A 91 20.76 -19.48 -11.09
N GLU A 92 20.90 -18.21 -11.49
CA GLU A 92 21.91 -17.78 -12.45
C GLU A 92 23.34 -18.07 -11.97
N LYS A 93 23.62 -18.00 -10.66
CA LYS A 93 24.95 -18.32 -10.10
C LYS A 93 25.46 -19.70 -10.51
N LEU A 94 24.56 -20.63 -10.82
CA LEU A 94 24.89 -21.98 -11.26
C LEU A 94 25.14 -22.08 -12.78
N SER A 95 24.86 -21.01 -13.53
CA SER A 95 25.06 -20.94 -14.97
C SER A 95 26.52 -20.58 -15.32
N PRO A 96 27.11 -21.22 -16.34
CA PRO A 96 28.42 -20.84 -16.88
C PRO A 96 28.39 -19.50 -17.65
N HIS A 97 27.21 -18.92 -17.92
CA HIS A 97 27.03 -17.65 -18.66
C HIS A 97 26.60 -16.50 -17.76
N PHE A 98 27.16 -16.48 -16.56
CA PHE A 98 26.77 -15.56 -15.50
C PHE A 98 27.03 -14.09 -15.86
N ASP A 99 25.96 -13.31 -16.03
CA ASP A 99 26.05 -11.88 -16.31
C ASP A 99 26.51 -11.08 -15.08
N SER A 100 27.69 -10.49 -15.22
CA SER A 100 28.33 -9.70 -14.18
C SER A 100 27.69 -8.33 -13.94
N GLU A 101 27.01 -7.78 -14.95
CA GLU A 101 26.32 -6.49 -14.89
C GLU A 101 25.00 -6.62 -14.15
N ALA A 102 24.19 -7.62 -14.52
CA ALA A 102 23.01 -8.00 -13.76
C ALA A 102 23.37 -8.24 -12.28
N ARG A 103 24.50 -8.90 -11.96
CA ARG A 103 24.94 -9.08 -10.56
C ARG A 103 25.22 -7.76 -9.84
N PHE A 104 25.81 -6.76 -10.49
CA PHE A 104 26.10 -5.49 -9.84
C PHE A 104 24.82 -4.71 -9.53
N GLN A 105 23.92 -4.58 -10.49
CA GLN A 105 22.64 -3.90 -10.30
C GLN A 105 21.80 -4.59 -9.21
N ARG A 106 21.80 -5.93 -9.19
CA ARG A 106 21.09 -6.71 -8.16
C ARG A 106 21.74 -6.62 -6.79
N ASN A 107 23.07 -6.67 -6.71
CA ASN A 107 23.76 -6.45 -5.44
C ASN A 107 23.52 -5.03 -4.92
N ALA A 108 23.43 -4.02 -5.79
CA ALA A 108 23.05 -2.67 -5.38
C ALA A 108 21.57 -2.60 -4.94
N MET A 109 20.68 -3.40 -5.52
CA MET A 109 19.27 -3.46 -5.11
C MET A 109 19.09 -4.20 -3.77
N VAL A 110 19.84 -5.28 -3.54
CA VAL A 110 19.72 -6.14 -2.36
C VAL A 110 20.58 -5.62 -1.18
N HIS A 111 21.70 -4.97 -1.47
CA HIS A 111 22.64 -4.49 -0.47
C HIS A 111 22.83 -2.97 -0.46
N GLY A 112 22.22 -2.24 -1.41
CA GLY A 112 22.19 -0.78 -1.34
C GLY A 112 21.30 -0.32 -0.18
N GLY A 113 21.64 0.81 0.42
CA GLY A 113 20.82 1.34 1.48
C GLY A 113 19.49 1.87 0.95
N ASN A 114 18.42 1.59 1.68
CA ASN A 114 17.16 2.28 1.53
C ASN A 114 16.71 2.76 2.91
N VAL A 115 17.09 3.99 3.24
CA VAL A 115 16.94 4.53 4.60
C VAL A 115 15.49 4.50 5.10
N ARG A 116 14.51 4.68 4.19
CA ARG A 116 13.08 4.63 4.55
C ARG A 116 12.63 3.21 4.89
N VAL A 117 13.03 2.23 4.08
CA VAL A 117 12.69 0.81 4.33
C VAL A 117 13.42 0.30 5.57
N ASP A 118 14.67 0.71 5.78
CA ASP A 118 15.44 0.30 6.95
C ASP A 118 14.85 0.87 8.25
N LEU A 119 14.34 2.11 8.23
CA LEU A 119 13.59 2.66 9.36
C LEU A 119 12.28 1.91 9.60
N GLN A 120 11.53 1.57 8.56
CA GLN A 120 10.33 0.72 8.70
C GLN A 120 10.65 -0.67 9.27
N ALA A 121 11.79 -1.25 8.91
CA ALA A 121 12.24 -2.52 9.47
C ALA A 121 12.54 -2.39 10.98
N LEU A 122 13.10 -1.27 11.42
CA LEU A 122 13.28 -0.98 12.85
C LEU A 122 11.93 -0.78 13.56
N ASP A 123 10.99 -0.06 12.95
CA ASP A 123 9.63 0.12 13.48
C ASP A 123 8.93 -1.24 13.66
N TYR A 124 9.08 -2.15 12.69
CA TYR A 124 8.58 -3.52 12.76
C TYR A 124 9.18 -4.30 13.94
N LEU A 125 10.51 -4.27 14.10
CA LEU A 125 11.19 -4.95 15.21
C LEU A 125 10.74 -4.40 16.58
N GLU A 126 10.50 -3.09 16.66
CA GLU A 126 9.96 -2.43 17.85
C GLU A 126 8.52 -2.89 18.13
N ALA A 127 7.65 -2.93 17.12
CA ALA A 127 6.26 -3.39 17.26
C ALA A 127 6.17 -4.88 17.67
N CYS A 128 7.07 -5.72 17.17
CA CYS A 128 7.19 -7.13 17.53
C CYS A 128 7.88 -7.37 18.89
N ARG A 129 8.34 -6.31 19.57
CA ARG A 129 9.06 -6.37 20.86
C ARG A 129 10.35 -7.20 20.81
N GLU A 130 11.03 -7.23 19.66
CA GLU A 130 12.28 -7.98 19.48
C GLU A 130 13.50 -7.13 19.91
N PHE A 131 13.56 -6.76 21.19
CA PHE A 131 14.49 -5.73 21.68
C PHE A 131 15.97 -6.00 21.37
N ALA A 132 16.44 -7.25 21.49
CA ALA A 132 17.83 -7.59 21.19
C ALA A 132 18.17 -7.40 19.70
N ARG A 133 17.27 -7.82 18.81
CA ARG A 133 17.42 -7.63 17.36
C ARG A 133 17.31 -6.15 17.00
N LEU A 134 16.40 -5.41 17.63
CA LEU A 134 16.25 -3.98 17.44
C LEU A 134 17.55 -3.22 17.78
N GLN A 135 18.17 -3.50 18.94
CA GLN A 135 19.42 -2.81 19.33
C GLN A 135 20.56 -3.08 18.34
N ASN A 136 20.74 -4.34 17.93
CA ASN A 136 21.73 -4.69 16.92
C ASN A 136 21.45 -4.01 15.57
N ALA A 137 20.19 -3.96 15.16
CA ALA A 137 19.78 -3.28 13.94
C ALA A 137 19.98 -1.76 14.02
N LYS A 138 19.73 -1.11 15.17
CA LYS A 138 20.02 0.32 15.38
C LYS A 138 21.53 0.62 15.25
N MET A 139 22.39 -0.23 15.79
CA MET A 139 23.86 -0.10 15.61
C MET A 139 24.27 -0.27 14.15
N GLY A 140 23.72 -1.28 13.47
CA GLY A 140 23.94 -1.51 12.04
C GLY A 140 23.50 -0.31 11.20
N PHE A 141 22.32 0.23 11.49
CA PHE A 141 21.78 1.44 10.83
C PHE A 141 22.73 2.64 11.01
N GLN A 142 23.20 2.90 12.23
CA GLN A 142 24.12 4.02 12.47
C GLN A 142 25.44 3.85 11.72
N SER A 143 25.98 2.63 11.66
CA SER A 143 27.18 2.34 10.85
C SER A 143 26.93 2.62 9.36
N LEU A 144 25.76 2.17 8.86
CA LEU A 144 25.38 2.26 7.46
C LEU A 144 25.08 3.69 6.98
N TYR A 145 24.42 4.50 7.81
CA TYR A 145 23.98 5.86 7.45
C TYR A 145 24.79 6.98 8.11
N GLY A 146 25.68 6.67 9.05
CA GLY A 146 26.54 7.65 9.74
C GLY A 146 25.81 8.51 10.76
N ARG A 147 24.54 8.19 11.04
CA ARG A 147 23.65 8.95 11.93
C ARG A 147 22.81 8.00 12.78
N PRO A 148 22.56 8.35 14.06
CA PRO A 148 21.65 7.58 14.90
C PRO A 148 20.24 7.53 14.31
N VAL A 149 19.53 6.43 14.57
CA VAL A 149 18.14 6.24 14.16
C VAL A 149 17.26 7.39 14.62
N ASP A 150 17.40 7.79 15.89
CA ASP A 150 16.55 8.80 16.51
C ASP A 150 16.74 10.20 15.90
N GLU A 151 17.90 10.46 15.26
CA GLU A 151 18.14 11.72 14.54
C GLU A 151 17.40 11.78 13.20
N LEU A 152 17.40 10.65 12.46
CA LEU A 152 16.82 10.58 11.11
C LEU A 152 15.33 10.25 11.10
N ARG A 153 14.85 9.44 12.04
CA ARG A 153 13.48 8.86 12.05
C ARG A 153 12.39 9.91 11.87
N PHE A 154 12.55 11.07 12.52
CA PHE A 154 11.55 12.14 12.48
C PHE A 154 11.75 13.14 11.33
N LYS A 155 12.95 13.20 10.74
CA LYS A 155 13.28 14.17 9.68
C LYS A 155 13.14 13.60 8.28
N ILE A 156 13.25 12.28 8.12
CA ILE A 156 13.36 11.64 6.81
C ILE A 156 12.06 11.69 5.99
N ALA A 157 10.92 11.84 6.67
CA ALA A 157 9.61 11.93 6.03
C ALA A 157 9.54 13.15 5.10
N ASP A 158 10.05 14.29 5.58
CA ASP A 158 10.05 15.58 4.88
C ASP A 158 11.39 15.90 4.20
N ALA A 159 12.33 14.96 4.21
CA ALA A 159 13.65 15.15 3.60
C ALA A 159 13.52 15.31 2.07
N PRO A 160 14.25 16.26 1.46
CA PRO A 160 14.39 16.33 0.01
C PRO A 160 14.86 15.00 -0.58
N GLN A 161 14.43 14.71 -1.80
CA GLN A 161 14.75 13.44 -2.47
C GLN A 161 16.27 13.25 -2.62
N GLU A 162 17.00 14.34 -2.81
CA GLU A 162 18.46 14.39 -2.90
C GLU A 162 19.10 13.91 -1.60
N ILE A 163 18.60 14.33 -0.44
CA ILE A 163 19.11 13.90 0.87
C ILE A 163 18.87 12.40 1.08
N VAL A 164 17.66 11.92 0.73
CA VAL A 164 17.34 10.49 0.76
C VAL A 164 18.30 9.73 -0.17
N GLY A 165 18.58 10.29 -1.35
CA GLY A 165 19.54 9.76 -2.30
C GLY A 165 20.96 9.71 -1.74
N ILE A 166 21.43 10.75 -1.05
CA ILE A 166 22.77 10.81 -0.43
C ILE A 166 22.89 9.76 0.68
N LEU A 167 21.89 9.62 1.55
CA LEU A 167 21.83 8.59 2.60
C LEU A 167 21.95 7.19 2.01
N ASN A 168 21.15 6.90 0.98
CA ASN A 168 21.15 5.60 0.30
C ASN A 168 22.49 5.32 -0.39
N ARG A 169 23.09 6.31 -1.04
CA ARG A 169 24.41 6.17 -1.69
C ARG A 169 25.54 5.97 -0.69
N ARG A 170 25.51 6.70 0.43
CA ARG A 170 26.46 6.50 1.53
C ARG A 170 26.43 5.05 2.02
N ALA A 171 25.23 4.53 2.27
CA ALA A 171 25.02 3.15 2.65
C ALA A 171 25.55 2.16 1.61
N THR A 172 25.29 2.41 0.32
CA THR A 172 25.86 1.63 -0.78
C THR A 172 27.39 1.63 -0.79
N LEU A 173 28.03 2.80 -0.59
CA LEU A 173 29.49 2.91 -0.49
C LEU A 173 30.05 2.12 0.69
N GLU A 174 29.29 2.03 1.79
CA GLU A 174 29.69 1.30 2.99
C GLU A 174 29.50 -0.23 2.86
N THR A 175 28.51 -0.70 2.11
CA THR A 175 28.21 -2.16 2.03
C THR A 175 28.85 -2.84 0.83
N MET A 176 28.97 -2.16 -0.30
CA MET A 176 29.37 -2.80 -1.54
C MET A 176 30.88 -3.08 -1.57
N HIS A 177 31.23 -4.36 -1.42
CA HIS A 177 32.61 -4.85 -1.38
C HIS A 177 33.50 -4.36 -2.54
N LYS A 178 32.95 -4.23 -3.76
CA LYS A 178 33.73 -3.78 -4.93
C LYS A 178 34.34 -2.38 -4.74
N TRP A 179 33.62 -1.45 -4.12
CA TRP A 179 34.16 -0.12 -3.82
C TRP A 179 35.25 -0.18 -2.75
N LYS A 180 35.13 -1.13 -1.81
CA LYS A 180 36.17 -1.37 -0.80
C LYS A 180 37.49 -1.85 -1.41
N LEU A 181 37.41 -2.62 -2.49
CA LEU A 181 38.59 -3.17 -3.16
C LEU A 181 39.22 -2.21 -4.17
N VAL A 182 38.42 -1.57 -5.03
CA VAL A 182 38.96 -0.88 -6.22
C VAL A 182 39.17 0.61 -6.03
N ALA A 183 38.42 1.24 -5.12
CA ALA A 183 38.40 2.69 -4.96
C ALA A 183 38.42 3.08 -3.48
N LYS A 184 39.29 2.43 -2.67
CA LYS A 184 39.25 2.56 -1.20
C LYS A 184 39.36 4.01 -0.72
N GLU A 185 40.34 4.77 -1.22
CA GLU A 185 40.58 6.15 -0.80
C GLU A 185 39.47 7.09 -1.28
N GLU A 186 39.10 7.00 -2.56
CA GLU A 186 38.02 7.78 -3.14
C GLU A 186 36.69 7.50 -2.44
N ARG A 187 36.38 6.22 -2.14
CA ARG A 187 35.21 5.81 -1.37
C ARG A 187 35.15 6.51 -0.03
N LEU A 188 36.27 6.58 0.70
CA LEU A 188 36.32 7.28 1.99
C LEU A 188 36.08 8.78 1.85
N ALA A 189 36.64 9.40 0.80
CA ALA A 189 36.39 10.82 0.50
C ALA A 189 34.90 11.07 0.21
N TRP A 190 34.24 10.20 -0.55
CA TRP A 190 32.81 10.31 -0.85
C TRP A 190 31.92 10.03 0.35
N ILE A 191 32.27 9.05 1.20
CA ILE A 191 31.57 8.85 2.48
C ILE A 191 31.65 10.12 3.33
N ALA A 192 32.84 10.73 3.42
CA ALA A 192 33.03 11.98 4.15
C ALA A 192 32.25 13.15 3.55
N LEU A 193 32.09 13.20 2.23
CA LEU A 193 31.22 14.18 1.58
C LEU A 193 29.75 13.95 1.93
N CYS A 194 29.26 12.71 1.82
CA CYS A 194 27.90 12.36 2.23
C CYS A 194 27.64 12.74 3.69
N ASP A 195 28.56 12.39 4.60
CA ASP A 195 28.46 12.72 6.02
C ASP A 195 28.37 14.22 6.27
N ARG A 196 29.13 15.01 5.50
CA ARG A 196 29.08 16.48 5.56
C ARG A 196 27.72 17.00 5.11
N LEU A 197 27.24 16.59 3.93
CA LEU A 197 25.96 17.01 3.37
C LEU A 197 24.78 16.64 4.27
N ILE A 198 24.75 15.40 4.76
CA ILE A 198 23.73 14.94 5.72
C ILE A 198 23.82 15.77 7.00
N GLY A 199 25.03 16.05 7.50
CA GLY A 199 25.25 16.90 8.68
C GLY A 199 24.70 18.31 8.50
N THR A 200 25.03 18.98 7.39
CA THR A 200 24.55 20.33 7.07
C THR A 200 23.03 20.37 6.94
N TRP A 201 22.42 19.37 6.31
CA TRP A 201 20.97 19.25 6.26
C TRP A 201 20.36 19.00 7.64
N SER A 202 20.93 18.09 8.44
CA SER A 202 20.44 17.79 9.79
C SER A 202 20.46 19.01 10.71
N GLN A 203 21.49 19.86 10.59
CA GLN A 203 21.65 21.10 11.35
C GLN A 203 20.71 22.21 10.86
N SER A 204 20.62 22.43 9.54
CA SER A 204 19.70 23.42 8.98
C SER A 204 18.24 23.05 9.18
N ALA A 205 17.87 21.77 9.19
CA ALA A 205 16.52 21.31 9.56
C ALA A 205 16.16 21.65 11.03
N TYR A 206 17.15 21.89 11.90
CA TYR A 206 16.94 22.36 13.27
C TYR A 206 16.81 23.88 13.35
N GLU A 207 17.46 24.62 12.43
CA GLU A 207 17.49 26.09 12.40
C GLU A 207 16.42 26.71 11.47
N VAL A 208 15.84 25.93 10.55
CA VAL A 208 14.94 26.42 9.50
C VAL A 208 13.50 25.97 9.76
N ALA A 209 12.87 26.68 10.69
CA ALA A 209 11.48 27.10 10.53
C ALA A 209 11.39 28.50 9.88
N ARG A 210 12.52 29.13 9.47
CA ARG A 210 12.51 30.55 9.04
C ARG A 210 13.31 30.99 7.80
N SER A 211 14.24 30.24 7.21
CA SER A 211 15.00 30.76 6.05
C SER A 211 15.92 29.74 5.31
N SER A 212 15.43 28.63 4.76
CA SER A 212 16.22 27.86 3.78
C SER A 212 16.14 28.61 2.46
N SER A 213 17.14 29.46 2.21
CA SER A 213 17.36 30.11 0.91
C SER A 213 17.45 29.04 -0.18
N ASP A 214 16.80 29.28 -1.32
CA ASP A 214 16.83 28.38 -2.48
C ASP A 214 18.27 28.05 -2.93
N ALA A 215 19.22 28.94 -2.66
CA ALA A 215 20.65 28.72 -2.89
C ALA A 215 21.22 27.48 -2.15
N HIS A 216 20.71 27.17 -0.95
CA HIS A 216 21.17 26.00 -0.19
C HIS A 216 20.68 24.68 -0.79
N LYS A 217 19.43 24.66 -1.27
CA LYS A 217 18.85 23.49 -1.93
C LYS A 217 19.57 23.21 -3.26
N GLU A 218 19.85 24.26 -4.03
CA GLU A 218 20.62 24.15 -5.27
C GLU A 218 22.06 23.63 -5.03
N ALA A 219 22.72 24.07 -3.95
CA ALA A 219 24.04 23.55 -3.60
C ALA A 219 24.01 22.05 -3.25
N ILE A 220 23.05 21.60 -2.44
CA ILE A 220 22.88 20.17 -2.11
C ILE A 220 22.62 19.35 -3.37
N LYS A 221 21.77 19.86 -4.27
CA LYS A 221 21.43 19.20 -5.53
C LYS A 221 22.64 19.08 -6.46
N ALA A 222 23.42 20.14 -6.61
CA ALA A 222 24.64 20.12 -7.43
C ALA A 222 25.66 19.09 -6.91
N GLU A 223 25.86 19.01 -5.60
CA GLU A 223 26.74 17.98 -5.01
C GLU A 223 26.16 16.56 -5.15
N TYR A 224 24.84 16.40 -5.04
CA TYR A 224 24.18 15.13 -5.30
C TYR A 224 24.39 14.67 -6.74
N ASP A 225 24.19 15.54 -7.72
CA ASP A 225 24.38 15.23 -9.14
C ASP A 225 25.83 14.85 -9.45
N GLN A 226 26.80 15.56 -8.86
CA GLN A 226 28.22 15.19 -8.97
C GLN A 226 28.53 13.81 -8.39
N LEU A 227 27.98 13.49 -7.21
CA LEU A 227 28.10 12.16 -6.61
C LEU A 227 27.47 11.09 -7.51
N CYS A 228 26.31 11.38 -8.10
CA CYS A 228 25.62 10.47 -9.03
C CYS A 228 26.50 10.17 -10.25
N GLN A 229 27.05 11.22 -10.87
CA GLN A 229 27.91 11.11 -12.04
C GLN A 229 29.17 10.32 -11.72
N TRP A 230 29.86 10.66 -10.63
CA TRP A 230 31.08 9.95 -10.22
C TRP A 230 30.83 8.45 -9.99
N MET A 231 29.74 8.11 -9.29
CA MET A 231 29.38 6.70 -9.08
C MET A 231 29.10 5.98 -10.39
N SER A 232 28.46 6.66 -11.35
CA SER A 232 28.20 6.12 -12.69
C SER A 232 29.52 5.86 -13.43
N ASP A 233 30.42 6.85 -13.49
CA ASP A 233 31.69 6.76 -14.19
C ASP A 233 32.56 5.62 -13.65
N LYS A 234 32.63 5.48 -12.33
CA LYS A 234 33.38 4.40 -11.68
C LYS A 234 32.73 3.04 -11.90
N THR A 235 31.40 2.99 -11.93
CA THR A 235 30.69 1.75 -12.27
C THR A 235 31.05 1.31 -13.69
N GLU A 236 31.15 2.23 -14.65
CA GLU A 236 31.60 1.94 -16.01
C GLU A 236 33.06 1.48 -16.08
N ILE A 237 33.97 2.13 -15.36
CA ILE A 237 35.38 1.69 -15.27
C ILE A 237 35.48 0.28 -14.68
N LEU A 238 34.67 -0.02 -13.67
CA LEU A 238 34.60 -1.35 -13.05
C LEU A 238 34.05 -2.42 -14.02
N LYS A 239 33.16 -2.05 -14.95
CA LYS A 239 32.70 -2.93 -16.02
C LYS A 239 33.83 -3.21 -17.02
N GLN A 240 34.52 -2.16 -17.47
CA GLN A 240 35.56 -2.26 -18.51
C GLN A 240 36.79 -3.09 -18.09
N ARG A 241 37.19 -3.02 -16.81
CA ARG A 241 38.35 -3.79 -16.29
C ARG A 241 38.11 -5.30 -16.19
N ARG A 242 36.87 -5.78 -16.34
CA ARG A 242 36.51 -7.19 -16.20
C ARG A 242 36.36 -7.94 -17.54
N ASN A 243 36.31 -7.19 -18.65
CA ASN A 243 36.27 -7.72 -20.01
C ASN A 243 37.68 -7.83 -20.67
N LYS A 244 38.74 -7.59 -19.88
CA LYS A 244 40.14 -7.85 -20.22
C LYS A 244 40.65 -8.97 -19.33
#